data_AF-A0AA39X235-F1
#
_entry.id   AF-A0AA39X235-F1
#
_cell.length_a   1.000
_cell.length_b   1.000
_cell.length_c   1.000
_cell.angle_alpha   90.00
_cell.angle_beta   90.00
_cell.angle_gamma   90.00
#
_symmetry.space_group_name_H-M   'P 1'
#
loop_
_entity.id
_entity.type
_entity.pdbx_description
1 polymer ?
#
loop_
_entity_poly.entity_id
_entity_poly.type
_entity_poly.pdbx_seq_one_letter_code
_entity_poly.pdbx_strand_id
1 'polypeptide(L)'
;MAIENPFLRVGLTCLIWTLLLLLGSLQVANLVIQIIFATKYNSNVDGDSLEFALYKNSRFQNCSSRSPPPNVDCSVINGQLSQGKIYKDYINQGQNYLNQLNYYNDESNADSGIKYTWCDLASCLNGFRVIPSTPRDSAFTFTGIELWANLNLIAITALWALRTEFFKSKEKCPYDCKGMRVWDWALIAYATVQSGLWCYSFVALASDPHGASPMSVISWVTPWIYAYGTQYHPLACAFADHPRRKKVVLATLVAATAAQWIASCYVFSVEYYALATGISHDPSRRYDCVAEWMEAAPPLLAAQCSPEQLCGRDWLFKDPGLQSYMDVSSVIYLAAFAVWSGGLVLSFFLFGIGWLGDGVLTCRRGSMRDGIFLRILRFFRPIWFIAPIAGAIVYFGINLLVRLGKSWNELDREAGVMYDTDCRVAHVALSPWKQYLDVDDGRVLRIVASWFNA
;
A
#
# COMPACT_ATOMS: atom_id res chain seq x y z
N MET A 1 4.78 2.62 33.42
CA MET A 1 5.69 3.58 34.07
C MET A 1 4.92 4.87 34.14
N ALA A 2 4.49 5.30 35.32
CA ALA A 2 3.85 6.60 35.44
C ALA A 2 4.95 7.65 35.25
N ILE A 3 4.76 8.58 34.32
CA ILE A 3 5.67 9.72 34.20
C ILE A 3 5.42 10.60 35.43
N GLU A 4 6.35 10.57 36.39
CA GLU A 4 6.23 11.31 37.64
C GLU A 4 6.49 12.80 37.46
N ASN A 5 7.22 13.19 36.40
CA ASN A 5 7.44 14.58 36.06
C ASN A 5 6.16 15.18 35.43
N PRO A 6 5.48 16.13 36.11
CA PRO A 6 4.22 16.69 35.62
C PRO A 6 4.38 17.46 34.31
N PHE A 7 5.53 18.12 34.08
CA PHE A 7 5.81 18.84 32.84
C PHE A 7 5.95 17.87 31.66
N LEU A 8 6.69 16.77 31.85
CA LEU A 8 6.83 15.74 30.82
C LEU A 8 5.48 15.07 30.51
N ARG A 9 4.64 14.85 31.53
CA ARG A 9 3.29 14.31 31.37
C ARG A 9 2.40 15.26 30.56
N VAL A 10 2.39 16.55 30.87
CA VAL A 10 1.62 17.56 30.12
C VAL A 10 2.13 17.66 28.69
N GLY A 11 3.45 17.78 28.50
CA GLY A 11 4.06 17.85 27.17
C GLY A 11 3.70 16.64 26.29
N LEU A 12 3.79 15.43 26.83
CA LEU A 12 3.41 14.20 26.11
C LEU A 12 1.91 14.13 25.83
N THR A 13 1.06 14.63 26.75
CA THR A 13 -0.39 14.74 26.53
C THR A 13 -0.67 15.63 25.34
N CYS A 14 -0.11 16.83 25.35
CA CYS A 14 -0.26 17.79 24.27
C CYS A 14 0.23 17.20 22.96
N LEU A 15 1.40 16.55 22.94
CA LEU A 15 1.94 15.92 21.74
C LEU A 15 1.00 14.83 21.18
N ILE A 16 0.51 13.92 22.01
CA ILE A 16 -0.38 12.83 21.57
C ILE A 16 -1.68 13.40 20.99
N TRP A 17 -2.30 14.38 21.64
CA TRP A 17 -3.53 14.99 21.16
C TRP A 17 -3.33 15.80 19.88
N THR A 18 -2.23 16.56 19.78
CA THR A 18 -1.88 17.28 18.56
C THR A 18 -1.67 16.32 17.40
N LEU A 19 -0.95 15.22 17.60
CA LEU A 19 -0.76 14.19 16.56
C LEU A 19 -2.08 13.53 16.18
N LEU A 20 -2.93 13.16 17.15
CA LEU A 20 -4.26 12.59 16.86
C LEU A 20 -5.13 13.54 16.05
N LEU A 21 -5.12 14.84 16.40
CA LEU A 21 -5.87 15.86 15.66
C LEU A 21 -5.34 16.00 14.23
N LEU A 22 -4.02 16.10 14.05
CA LEU A 22 -3.40 16.21 12.73
C LEU A 22 -3.67 14.98 11.86
N LEU A 23 -3.39 13.78 12.36
CA LEU A 23 -3.62 12.51 11.65
C LEU A 23 -5.11 12.34 11.30
N GLY A 24 -6.01 12.67 12.23
CA GLY A 24 -7.45 12.63 12.02
C GLY A 24 -7.91 13.62 10.94
N SER A 25 -7.44 14.86 10.99
CA SER A 25 -7.73 15.88 9.96
C SER A 25 -7.19 15.45 8.59
N LEU A 26 -5.98 14.90 8.53
CA LEU A 26 -5.40 14.38 7.28
C LEU A 26 -6.19 13.18 6.76
N GLN A 27 -6.68 12.29 7.62
CA GLN A 27 -7.53 11.16 7.21
C GLN A 27 -8.84 11.64 6.60
N VAL A 28 -9.49 12.63 7.23
CA VAL A 28 -10.73 13.23 6.70
C VAL A 28 -10.47 13.89 5.36
N ALA A 29 -9.40 14.67 5.22
CA ALA A 29 -9.02 15.30 3.95
C ALA A 29 -8.81 14.25 2.85
N ASN A 30 -8.13 13.15 3.18
CA ASN A 30 -7.94 12.03 2.26
C ASN A 30 -9.27 11.41 1.80
N LEU A 31 -10.18 11.09 2.73
CA LEU A 31 -11.50 10.55 2.40
C LEU A 31 -12.28 11.49 1.48
N VAL A 32 -12.25 12.79 1.75
CA VAL A 32 -12.90 13.82 0.91
C VAL A 32 -12.30 13.83 -0.50
N ILE A 33 -10.97 13.77 -0.63
CA ILE A 33 -10.30 13.72 -1.94
C ILE A 33 -10.73 12.49 -2.74
N GLN A 34 -10.73 11.31 -2.12
CA GLN A 34 -11.14 10.08 -2.78
C GLN A 34 -12.60 10.14 -3.24
N ILE A 35 -13.49 10.69 -2.41
CA ILE A 35 -14.91 10.92 -2.78
C ILE A 35 -15.02 11.90 -3.94
N ILE A 36 -14.26 13.00 -3.95
CA ILE A 36 -14.30 13.97 -5.05
C ILE A 36 -13.80 13.34 -6.36
N PHE A 37 -12.69 12.60 -6.32
CA PHE A 37 -12.20 11.89 -7.51
C PHE A 37 -13.23 10.89 -8.04
N ALA A 38 -13.83 10.10 -7.16
CA ALA A 38 -14.85 9.13 -7.53
C ALA A 38 -16.12 9.77 -8.12
N THR A 39 -16.54 10.94 -7.64
CA THR A 39 -17.82 11.55 -8.01
C THR A 39 -17.74 12.59 -9.13
N LYS A 40 -16.65 13.36 -9.22
CA LYS A 40 -16.57 14.54 -10.12
C LYS A 40 -15.85 14.25 -11.44
N TYR A 41 -14.88 13.36 -11.45
CA TYR A 41 -13.93 13.22 -12.56
C TYR A 41 -14.13 11.96 -13.43
N ASN A 42 -15.17 11.17 -13.14
CA ASN A 42 -15.47 9.91 -13.85
C ASN A 42 -16.84 9.91 -14.58
N SER A 43 -17.28 11.03 -15.14
CA SER A 43 -18.46 10.99 -16.01
C SER A 43 -18.02 10.48 -17.38
N ASN A 44 -18.48 9.28 -17.76
CA ASN A 44 -18.46 8.68 -19.11
C ASN A 44 -17.34 7.68 -19.46
N VAL A 45 -16.72 6.96 -18.51
CA VAL A 45 -15.83 5.84 -18.88
C VAL A 45 -16.62 4.54 -18.99
N ASP A 46 -16.71 4.01 -20.21
CA ASP A 46 -17.26 2.68 -20.49
C ASP A 46 -16.13 1.63 -20.46
N GLY A 47 -16.08 0.84 -19.38
CA GLY A 47 -15.06 -0.19 -19.16
C GLY A 47 -15.10 -1.35 -20.17
N ASP A 48 -16.22 -1.53 -20.87
CA ASP A 48 -16.39 -2.58 -21.88
C ASP A 48 -16.16 -2.07 -23.31
N SER A 49 -15.74 -0.81 -23.45
CA SER A 49 -15.49 -0.20 -24.76
C SER A 49 -14.09 -0.55 -25.31
N LEU A 50 -13.99 -0.61 -26.64
CA LEU A 50 -12.71 -0.74 -27.33
C LEU A 50 -11.74 0.40 -26.99
N GLU A 51 -12.25 1.62 -26.82
CA GLU A 51 -11.45 2.79 -26.45
C GLU A 51 -10.79 2.60 -25.09
N PHE A 52 -11.55 2.09 -24.11
CA PHE A 52 -11.00 1.74 -22.81
C PHE A 52 -9.97 0.60 -22.90
N ALA A 53 -10.26 -0.45 -23.67
CA ALA A 53 -9.33 -1.57 -23.87
C ALA A 53 -7.98 -1.14 -24.46
N LEU A 54 -7.98 -0.12 -25.32
CA LEU A 54 -6.77 0.42 -25.93
C LEU A 54 -6.05 1.37 -24.97
N TYR A 55 -6.75 2.37 -24.44
CA TYR A 55 -6.11 3.52 -23.83
C TYR A 55 -6.35 3.68 -22.32
N LYS A 56 -7.31 2.94 -21.75
CA LYS A 56 -7.63 2.91 -20.31
C LYS A 56 -7.77 4.30 -19.68
N ASN A 57 -8.45 5.20 -20.38
CA ASN A 57 -8.63 6.60 -19.98
C ASN A 57 -7.32 7.42 -19.83
N SER A 58 -6.20 6.91 -20.35
CA SER A 58 -4.91 7.61 -20.31
C SER A 58 -4.80 8.69 -21.40
N ARG A 59 -3.80 9.56 -21.25
CA ARG A 59 -3.45 10.57 -22.28
C ARG A 59 -2.65 10.00 -23.46
N PHE A 60 -2.42 8.69 -23.51
CA PHE A 60 -1.53 8.08 -24.51
C PHE A 60 -1.94 8.43 -25.94
N GLN A 61 -3.21 8.23 -26.30
CA GLN A 61 -3.71 8.54 -27.64
C GLN A 61 -3.45 10.00 -28.04
N ASN A 62 -3.68 10.93 -27.12
CA ASN A 62 -3.51 12.36 -27.36
C ASN A 62 -2.04 12.79 -27.49
N CYS A 63 -1.12 12.04 -26.87
CA CYS A 63 0.31 12.34 -26.91
C CYS A 63 1.02 11.60 -28.05
N SER A 64 0.68 10.34 -28.30
CA SER A 64 1.27 9.53 -29.37
C SER A 64 0.83 9.94 -30.77
N SER A 65 -0.35 10.55 -30.91
CA SER A 65 -0.86 11.05 -32.20
C SER A 65 -0.14 12.30 -32.71
N ARG A 66 0.63 12.99 -31.86
CA ARG A 66 1.39 14.19 -32.22
C ARG A 66 2.73 13.78 -32.85
N SER A 67 3.26 14.64 -33.70
CA SER A 67 4.66 14.49 -34.14
C SER A 67 5.60 14.84 -32.98
N PRO A 68 6.71 14.09 -32.82
CA PRO A 68 7.74 14.44 -31.85
C PRO A 68 8.22 15.89 -32.03
N PRO A 69 8.30 16.67 -30.93
CA PRO A 69 8.93 17.98 -30.97
C PRO A 69 10.38 17.88 -31.50
N PRO A 70 10.90 18.92 -32.20
CA PRO A 70 12.21 18.84 -32.87
C PRO A 70 13.41 18.56 -31.94
N ASN A 71 13.27 18.87 -30.66
CA ASN A 71 14.29 18.66 -29.63
C ASN A 71 14.23 17.28 -28.97
N VAL A 72 13.23 16.45 -29.32
CA VAL A 72 13.06 15.10 -28.78
C VAL A 72 13.79 14.11 -29.66
N ASP A 73 14.81 13.48 -29.09
CA ASP A 73 15.53 12.41 -29.75
C ASP A 73 14.81 11.08 -29.49
N CYS A 74 14.07 10.59 -30.49
CA CYS A 74 13.38 9.30 -30.39
C CYS A 74 14.33 8.09 -30.44
N SER A 75 15.64 8.27 -30.54
CA SER A 75 16.58 7.17 -30.25
C SER A 75 16.66 6.88 -28.74
N VAL A 76 16.26 7.84 -27.89
CA VAL A 76 16.26 7.71 -26.44
C VAL A 76 15.34 6.60 -25.95
N ILE A 77 14.21 6.34 -26.63
CA ILE A 77 13.35 5.20 -26.29
C ILE A 77 14.10 3.86 -26.46
N ASN A 78 15.05 3.77 -27.40
CA ASN A 78 15.90 2.58 -27.56
C ASN A 78 17.10 2.58 -26.59
N GLY A 79 17.53 3.74 -26.07
CA GLY A 79 18.77 3.92 -25.30
C GLY A 79 18.64 4.02 -23.77
N GLN A 80 17.51 4.53 -23.26
CA GLN A 80 17.29 4.73 -21.81
C GLN A 80 17.04 3.45 -21.02
N LEU A 81 17.04 2.31 -21.70
CA LEU A 81 17.03 0.99 -21.08
C LEU A 81 18.21 0.80 -20.15
N SER A 82 19.36 1.47 -20.28
CA SER A 82 20.55 1.05 -19.53
C SER A 82 20.67 1.47 -18.03
N GLN A 83 19.83 2.37 -17.48
CA GLN A 83 20.14 3.01 -16.18
C GLN A 83 19.04 3.02 -15.09
N GLY A 84 17.81 2.60 -15.40
CA GLY A 84 16.74 2.49 -14.40
C GLY A 84 17.10 1.56 -13.24
N LYS A 85 17.46 2.11 -12.07
CA LYS A 85 17.97 1.35 -10.91
C LYS A 85 17.02 0.28 -10.36
N ILE A 86 15.70 0.44 -10.55
CA ILE A 86 14.66 -0.39 -9.89
C ILE A 86 14.20 -1.57 -10.77
N TYR A 87 14.40 -1.49 -12.09
CA TYR A 87 13.94 -2.51 -13.05
C TYR A 87 15.07 -3.00 -13.97
N LYS A 88 16.27 -3.18 -13.41
CA LYS A 88 17.44 -3.68 -14.15
C LYS A 88 17.19 -5.02 -14.86
N ASP A 89 16.26 -5.84 -14.38
CA ASP A 89 15.98 -7.14 -15.00
C ASP A 89 15.09 -7.04 -16.25
N TYR A 90 14.17 -6.07 -16.32
CA TYR A 90 13.44 -5.76 -17.58
C TYR A 90 14.41 -5.33 -18.68
N ILE A 91 15.37 -4.51 -18.28
CA ILE A 91 16.47 -4.01 -19.11
C ILE A 91 17.34 -5.17 -19.60
N ASN A 92 17.74 -6.07 -18.69
CA ASN A 92 18.54 -7.25 -19.01
C ASN A 92 17.80 -8.25 -19.92
N GLN A 93 16.47 -8.22 -19.93
CA GLN A 93 15.62 -9.05 -20.78
C GLN A 93 15.26 -8.39 -22.13
N GLY A 94 15.78 -7.18 -22.41
CA GLY A 94 15.50 -6.45 -23.65
C GLY A 94 14.06 -5.96 -23.79
N GLN A 95 13.36 -5.74 -22.67
CA GLN A 95 11.96 -5.31 -22.66
C GLN A 95 11.88 -3.78 -22.59
N ASN A 96 11.10 -3.16 -23.49
CA ASN A 96 10.99 -1.71 -23.52
C ASN A 96 9.75 -1.18 -22.81
N TYR A 97 9.94 -0.13 -22.02
CA TYR A 97 8.86 0.51 -21.26
C TYR A 97 9.04 2.02 -21.11
N LEU A 98 7.92 2.72 -20.92
CA LEU A 98 7.83 4.10 -20.44
C LEU A 98 7.09 4.07 -19.11
N ASN A 99 7.78 4.30 -18.00
CA ASN A 99 7.22 4.26 -16.66
C ASN A 99 7.51 5.51 -15.79
N GLN A 100 8.15 6.57 -16.30
CA GLN A 100 8.38 7.80 -15.55
C GLN A 100 7.66 9.00 -16.18
N LEU A 101 7.32 9.99 -15.36
CA LEU A 101 6.72 11.24 -15.86
C LEU A 101 7.72 12.13 -16.60
N ASN A 102 9.00 12.05 -16.20
CA ASN A 102 10.07 12.85 -16.77
C ASN A 102 11.30 11.98 -16.99
N TYR A 103 11.97 12.19 -18.12
CA TYR A 103 13.17 11.49 -18.52
C TYR A 103 14.28 12.48 -18.82
N TYR A 104 15.53 12.05 -18.62
CA TYR A 104 16.70 12.88 -18.85
C TYR A 104 17.64 12.20 -19.83
N ASN A 105 18.05 12.91 -20.89
CA ASN A 105 18.94 12.34 -21.91
C ASN A 105 20.26 11.78 -21.34
N ASP A 106 20.72 12.28 -20.19
CA ASP A 106 21.84 11.77 -19.41
C ASP A 106 21.48 11.79 -17.92
N GLU A 107 21.21 10.62 -17.33
CA GLU A 107 20.88 10.53 -15.89
C GLU A 107 22.08 10.87 -14.99
N SER A 108 23.32 10.81 -15.49
CA SER A 108 24.51 11.14 -14.70
C SER A 108 24.62 12.63 -14.39
N ASN A 109 23.89 13.48 -15.13
CA ASN A 109 23.81 14.93 -14.95
C ASN A 109 22.37 15.42 -15.02
N ALA A 110 21.50 14.93 -14.13
CA ALA A 110 20.08 15.34 -14.06
C ALA A 110 19.86 16.86 -13.93
N ASP A 111 20.86 17.61 -13.43
CA ASP A 111 20.80 19.08 -13.29
C ASP A 111 21.13 19.85 -14.58
N SER A 112 21.74 19.21 -15.58
CA SER A 112 22.12 19.85 -16.86
C SER A 112 21.66 19.10 -18.12
N GLY A 113 21.06 17.92 -17.97
CA GLY A 113 20.49 17.14 -19.07
C GLY A 113 19.22 17.75 -19.66
N ILE A 114 18.92 17.41 -20.92
CA ILE A 114 17.65 17.74 -21.55
C ILE A 114 16.56 16.89 -20.91
N LYS A 115 15.55 17.56 -20.36
CA LYS A 115 14.38 16.94 -19.74
C LYS A 115 13.29 16.72 -20.79
N TYR A 116 12.88 15.47 -20.97
CA TYR A 116 11.73 15.07 -21.78
C TYR A 116 10.54 14.76 -20.87
N THR A 117 9.35 15.22 -21.25
CA THR A 117 8.11 14.81 -20.57
C THR A 117 7.66 13.44 -21.07
N TRP A 118 6.79 12.76 -20.32
CA TRP A 118 6.18 11.51 -20.77
C TRP A 118 5.47 11.66 -22.12
N CYS A 119 4.77 12.77 -22.36
CA CYS A 119 4.07 12.99 -23.64
C CYS A 119 5.03 13.24 -24.80
N ASP A 120 6.19 13.87 -24.54
CA ASP A 120 7.25 14.00 -25.55
C ASP A 120 7.74 12.63 -26.01
N LEU A 121 8.00 11.70 -25.09
CA LEU A 121 8.42 10.34 -25.47
C LEU A 121 7.28 9.49 -26.01
N ALA A 122 6.05 9.64 -25.52
CA ALA A 122 4.89 8.95 -26.07
C ALA A 122 4.65 9.34 -27.54
N SER A 123 4.97 10.58 -27.94
CA SER A 123 4.92 11.02 -29.34
C SER A 123 5.92 10.29 -30.25
N CYS A 124 7.03 9.74 -29.71
CA CYS A 124 7.93 8.88 -30.47
C CYS A 124 7.31 7.53 -30.85
N LEU A 125 6.25 7.12 -30.14
CA LEU A 125 5.45 5.94 -30.45
C LEU A 125 4.33 6.26 -31.45
N ASN A 126 4.43 7.39 -32.17
CA ASN A 126 3.56 7.70 -33.29
C ASN A 126 3.65 6.58 -34.34
N GLY A 127 2.48 6.07 -34.75
CA GLY A 127 2.39 4.96 -35.69
C GLY A 127 2.55 3.57 -35.06
N PHE A 128 2.73 3.44 -33.74
CA PHE A 128 2.66 2.14 -33.06
C PHE A 128 1.20 1.71 -32.91
N ARG A 129 0.93 0.41 -33.11
CA ARG A 129 -0.39 -0.17 -32.86
C ARG A 129 -0.58 -0.43 -31.37
N VAL A 130 -1.67 0.06 -30.79
CA VAL A 130 -1.99 -0.23 -29.39
C VAL A 130 -2.71 -1.57 -29.28
N ILE A 131 -2.26 -2.44 -28.38
CA ILE A 131 -2.84 -3.75 -28.15
C ILE A 131 -4.04 -3.60 -27.18
N PRO A 132 -5.25 -4.03 -27.58
CA PRO A 132 -6.39 -4.09 -26.68
C PRO A 132 -6.14 -5.06 -25.53
N SER A 133 -6.39 -4.62 -24.30
CA SER A 133 -6.27 -5.47 -23.13
C SER A 133 -7.23 -5.07 -22.01
N THR A 134 -7.60 -6.04 -21.19
CA THR A 134 -8.39 -5.84 -19.98
C THR A 134 -7.52 -5.96 -18.73
N PRO A 135 -7.72 -5.11 -17.71
CA PRO A 135 -7.00 -5.21 -16.46
C PRO A 135 -7.49 -6.41 -15.63
N ARG A 136 -6.55 -7.14 -15.01
CA ARG A 136 -6.83 -8.06 -13.90
C ARG A 136 -6.93 -7.31 -12.58
N ASP A 137 -7.38 -7.96 -11.51
CA ASP A 137 -7.41 -7.36 -10.18
C ASP A 137 -6.00 -6.97 -9.69
N SER A 138 -4.96 -7.69 -10.11
CA SER A 138 -3.54 -7.40 -9.86
C SER A 138 -3.06 -6.10 -10.52
N ALA A 139 -3.76 -5.59 -11.53
CA ALA A 139 -3.48 -4.28 -12.10
C ALA A 139 -3.85 -3.13 -11.14
N PHE A 140 -4.70 -3.35 -10.13
CA PHE A 140 -5.17 -2.33 -9.17
C PHE A 140 -4.26 -2.22 -7.94
N THR A 141 -2.94 -2.18 -8.15
CA THR A 141 -1.96 -1.97 -7.07
C THR A 141 -2.27 -0.76 -6.19
N PHE A 142 -1.89 -0.83 -4.91
CA PHE A 142 -2.07 0.29 -4.00
C PHE A 142 -1.49 1.59 -4.55
N THR A 143 -2.27 2.65 -4.42
CA THR A 143 -1.78 4.00 -4.67
C THR A 143 -1.01 4.51 -3.45
N GLY A 144 -0.10 5.47 -3.64
CA GLY A 144 0.62 6.09 -2.52
C GLY A 144 -0.31 6.74 -1.49
N ILE A 145 -1.52 7.13 -1.91
CA ILE A 145 -2.60 7.63 -1.04
C ILE A 145 -3.09 6.53 -0.11
N GLU A 146 -3.34 5.34 -0.63
CA GLU A 146 -3.85 4.21 0.17
C GLU A 146 -2.79 3.67 1.11
N LEU A 147 -1.55 3.51 0.64
CA LEU A 147 -0.43 3.10 1.52
C LEU A 147 -0.26 4.08 2.68
N TRP A 148 -0.35 5.38 2.41
CA TRP A 148 -0.30 6.41 3.45
C TRP A 148 -1.53 6.36 4.38
N ALA A 149 -2.74 6.21 3.85
CA ALA A 149 -3.97 6.13 4.64
C ALA A 149 -3.95 4.93 5.59
N ASN A 150 -3.42 3.80 5.11
CA ASN A 150 -3.21 2.58 5.89
C ASN A 150 -2.28 2.83 7.09
N LEU A 151 -1.12 3.46 6.85
CA LEU A 151 -0.19 3.86 7.92
C LEU A 151 -0.84 4.85 8.89
N ASN A 152 -1.60 5.82 8.37
CA ASN A 152 -2.27 6.85 9.15
C ASN A 152 -3.29 6.26 10.14
N LEU A 153 -4.11 5.30 9.69
CA LEU A 153 -5.11 4.63 10.53
C LEU A 153 -4.46 3.77 11.62
N ILE A 154 -3.35 3.08 11.32
CA ILE A 154 -2.57 2.34 12.33
C ILE A 154 -1.97 3.31 13.36
N ALA A 155 -1.43 4.45 12.92
CA ALA A 155 -0.88 5.47 13.82
C ALA A 155 -1.95 6.09 14.73
N ILE A 156 -3.14 6.41 14.19
CA ILE A 156 -4.30 6.88 14.97
C ILE A 156 -4.66 5.83 16.03
N THR A 157 -4.80 4.57 15.64
CA THR A 157 -5.16 3.48 16.55
C THR A 157 -4.12 3.29 17.65
N ALA A 158 -2.83 3.35 17.31
CA ALA A 158 -1.74 3.23 18.27
C ALA A 158 -1.67 4.41 19.25
N LEU A 159 -1.80 5.66 18.77
CA LEU A 159 -1.83 6.84 19.63
C LEU A 159 -3.08 6.89 20.51
N TRP A 160 -4.22 6.43 19.98
CA TRP A 160 -5.46 6.29 20.74
C TRP A 160 -5.31 5.27 21.87
N ALA A 161 -4.62 4.16 21.63
CA ALA A 161 -4.25 3.23 22.69
C ALA A 161 -3.25 3.86 23.67
N LEU A 162 -2.24 4.57 23.17
CA LEU A 162 -1.17 5.17 23.98
C LEU A 162 -1.67 6.19 25.00
N ARG A 163 -2.67 7.00 24.62
CA ARG A 163 -3.26 7.99 25.53
C ARG A 163 -3.78 7.32 26.81
N THR A 164 -4.33 6.11 26.68
CA THR A 164 -4.93 5.40 27.83
C THR A 164 -3.84 4.87 28.75
N GLU A 165 -2.71 4.47 28.16
CA GLU A 165 -1.56 3.95 28.89
C GLU A 165 -0.86 5.04 29.72
N PHE A 166 -0.52 6.18 29.13
CA PHE A 166 0.19 7.23 29.87
C PHE A 166 -0.68 7.97 30.90
N PHE A 167 -1.97 8.14 30.61
CA PHE A 167 -2.82 9.00 31.44
C PHE A 167 -3.65 8.24 32.48
N LYS A 168 -3.85 6.92 32.31
CA LYS A 168 -4.62 6.09 33.25
C LYS A 168 -3.85 4.90 33.85
N SER A 169 -2.53 4.77 33.63
CA SER A 169 -1.71 3.64 34.14
C SER A 169 -1.78 3.40 35.67
N LYS A 170 -2.27 4.34 36.49
CA LYS A 170 -2.48 4.12 37.94
C LYS A 170 -3.87 3.60 38.30
N GLU A 171 -4.86 3.69 37.42
CA GLU A 171 -6.15 3.06 37.65
C GLU A 171 -6.10 1.64 37.09
N LYS A 172 -5.70 0.67 37.93
CA LYS A 172 -6.38 -0.64 37.89
C LYS A 172 -7.87 -0.30 37.81
N CYS A 173 -8.57 -0.80 36.80
CA CYS A 173 -10.02 -0.69 36.58
C CYS A 173 -10.68 0.06 37.75
N PRO A 174 -10.90 1.39 37.66
CA PRO A 174 -11.40 2.14 38.81
C PRO A 174 -12.66 1.43 39.27
N TYR A 175 -12.86 1.31 40.59
CA TYR A 175 -14.00 0.57 41.14
C TYR A 175 -15.35 1.05 40.52
N ASP A 176 -15.38 2.27 39.97
CA ASP A 176 -16.43 2.84 39.12
C ASP A 176 -16.07 2.88 37.62
N CYS A 177 -15.73 1.73 37.00
CA CYS A 177 -15.51 1.73 35.55
C CYS A 177 -16.85 1.83 34.79
N LYS A 178 -17.14 3.01 34.22
CA LYS A 178 -18.35 3.30 33.42
C LYS A 178 -18.40 2.61 32.04
N GLY A 179 -17.66 1.50 31.88
CA GLY A 179 -17.55 0.77 30.62
C GLY A 179 -16.83 1.53 29.51
N MET A 180 -16.95 0.99 28.29
CA MET A 180 -16.42 1.60 27.07
C MET A 180 -17.29 2.78 26.61
N ARG A 181 -16.65 3.84 26.12
CA ARG A 181 -17.38 4.96 25.48
C ARG A 181 -17.76 4.59 24.05
N VAL A 182 -18.79 5.24 23.52
CA VAL A 182 -19.27 5.02 22.13
C VAL A 182 -18.13 5.16 21.11
N TRP A 183 -17.27 6.16 21.26
CA TRP A 183 -16.13 6.38 20.36
C TRP A 183 -15.07 5.26 20.40
N ASP A 184 -14.94 4.53 21.51
CA ASP A 184 -14.02 3.39 21.61
C ASP A 184 -14.55 2.18 20.81
N TRP A 185 -15.88 2.04 20.67
CA TRP A 185 -16.50 1.00 19.85
C TRP A 185 -16.31 1.22 18.35
N ALA A 186 -16.34 2.47 17.88
CA ALA A 186 -16.17 2.78 16.46
C ALA A 186 -14.81 2.28 15.93
N LEU A 187 -13.72 2.47 16.69
CA LEU A 187 -12.39 2.00 16.31
C LEU A 187 -12.29 0.46 16.34
N ILE A 188 -12.93 -0.20 17.30
CA ILE A 188 -12.97 -1.68 17.36
C ILE A 188 -13.75 -2.25 16.17
N ALA A 189 -14.91 -1.66 15.86
CA ALA A 189 -15.73 -2.08 14.73
C ALA A 189 -14.93 -1.94 13.43
N TYR A 190 -14.28 -0.79 13.22
CA TYR A 190 -13.38 -0.56 12.10
C TYR A 190 -12.27 -1.64 12.02
N ALA A 191 -11.56 -1.88 13.12
CA ALA A 191 -10.47 -2.85 13.18
C ALA A 191 -10.92 -4.30 12.91
N THR A 192 -12.15 -4.64 13.34
CA THR A 192 -12.75 -5.95 13.11
C THR A 192 -13.09 -6.14 11.64
N VAL A 193 -13.72 -5.14 11.01
CA VAL A 193 -14.06 -5.16 9.59
C VAL A 193 -12.79 -5.18 8.74
N GLN A 194 -11.81 -4.34 9.07
CA GLN A 194 -10.47 -4.33 8.43
C GLN A 194 -9.84 -5.73 8.46
N SER A 195 -9.79 -6.37 9.64
CA SER A 195 -9.17 -7.69 9.79
C SER A 195 -9.93 -8.77 9.02
N GLY A 196 -11.27 -8.69 8.98
CA GLY A 196 -12.11 -9.65 8.24
C GLY A 196 -11.93 -9.53 6.73
N LEU A 197 -11.99 -8.31 6.20
CA LEU A 197 -11.78 -8.05 4.78
C LEU A 197 -10.35 -8.41 4.34
N TRP A 198 -9.35 -8.10 5.16
CA TRP A 198 -7.97 -8.51 4.89
C TRP A 198 -7.81 -10.03 4.76
N CYS A 199 -8.45 -10.81 5.64
CA CYS A 199 -8.42 -12.26 5.53
C CYS A 199 -9.11 -12.77 4.26
N TYR A 200 -10.20 -12.13 3.83
CA TYR A 200 -10.87 -12.46 2.57
C TYR A 200 -9.95 -12.20 1.37
N SER A 201 -9.32 -11.02 1.32
CA SER A 201 -8.34 -10.67 0.27
C SER A 201 -7.14 -11.61 0.25
N PHE A 202 -6.67 -12.06 1.43
CA PHE A 202 -5.59 -13.05 1.51
C PHE A 202 -5.96 -14.38 0.85
N VAL A 203 -7.18 -14.87 1.07
CA VAL A 203 -7.63 -16.12 0.44
C VAL A 203 -7.67 -15.96 -1.08
N ALA A 204 -8.13 -14.82 -1.59
CA ALA A 204 -8.11 -14.53 -3.03
C ALA A 204 -6.68 -14.55 -3.57
N LEU A 205 -5.75 -13.84 -2.94
CA LEU A 205 -4.33 -13.81 -3.34
C LEU A 205 -3.66 -15.18 -3.24
N ALA A 206 -3.95 -15.97 -2.20
CA ALA A 206 -3.39 -17.31 -2.06
C ALA A 206 -3.94 -18.28 -3.12
N SER A 207 -5.17 -18.05 -3.61
CA SER A 207 -5.79 -18.87 -4.65
C SER A 207 -5.32 -18.51 -6.06
N ASP A 208 -5.08 -17.22 -6.34
CA ASP A 208 -4.56 -16.72 -7.61
C ASP A 208 -3.53 -15.61 -7.37
N PRO A 209 -2.24 -15.96 -7.16
CA PRO A 209 -1.18 -15.00 -6.87
C PRO A 209 -0.87 -14.05 -8.03
N HIS A 210 -1.36 -14.33 -9.24
CA HIS A 210 -1.06 -13.54 -10.44
C HIS A 210 -2.23 -12.66 -10.86
N GLY A 211 -3.46 -13.05 -10.53
CA GLY A 211 -4.67 -12.30 -10.83
C GLY A 211 -5.18 -11.41 -9.71
N ALA A 212 -4.91 -11.73 -8.43
CA ALA A 212 -5.51 -11.01 -7.30
C ALA A 212 -4.91 -9.62 -7.04
N SER A 213 -5.71 -8.74 -6.43
CA SER A 213 -5.28 -7.40 -6.06
C SER A 213 -4.22 -7.42 -4.94
N PRO A 214 -3.21 -6.54 -4.98
CA PRO A 214 -2.23 -6.44 -3.90
C PRO A 214 -2.90 -6.04 -2.58
N MET A 215 -2.40 -6.60 -1.48
CA MET A 215 -2.98 -6.41 -0.15
C MET A 215 -1.95 -5.93 0.88
N SER A 216 -2.45 -5.33 1.97
CA SER A 216 -1.59 -4.70 2.97
C SER A 216 -0.70 -5.72 3.69
N VAL A 217 0.59 -5.42 3.88
CA VAL A 217 1.53 -6.28 4.65
C VAL A 217 1.64 -5.88 6.13
N ILE A 218 0.98 -4.80 6.55
CA ILE A 218 1.07 -4.27 7.92
C ILE A 218 -0.24 -4.39 8.72
N SER A 219 -1.31 -4.92 8.14
CA SER A 219 -2.63 -5.01 8.79
C SER A 219 -2.62 -5.84 10.08
N TRP A 220 -1.69 -6.78 10.22
CA TRP A 220 -1.48 -7.60 11.42
C TRP A 220 -1.14 -6.80 12.70
N VAL A 221 -0.74 -5.53 12.55
CA VAL A 221 -0.45 -4.61 13.65
C VAL A 221 -1.72 -4.22 14.39
N THR A 222 -2.86 -4.14 13.71
CA THR A 222 -4.15 -3.80 14.33
C THR A 222 -4.52 -4.80 15.44
N PRO A 223 -4.67 -6.12 15.17
CA PRO A 223 -4.94 -7.07 16.24
C PRO A 223 -3.83 -7.11 17.30
N TRP A 224 -2.59 -6.76 16.96
CA TRP A 224 -1.49 -6.68 17.94
C TRP A 224 -1.69 -5.54 18.95
N ILE A 225 -2.11 -4.35 18.46
CA ILE A 225 -2.49 -3.22 19.31
C ILE A 225 -3.66 -3.60 20.23
N TYR A 226 -4.68 -4.28 19.70
CA TYR A 226 -5.85 -4.68 20.49
C TYR A 226 -5.53 -5.79 21.50
N ALA A 227 -4.70 -6.77 21.15
CA ALA A 227 -4.22 -7.79 22.07
C ALA A 227 -3.57 -7.15 23.30
N TYR A 228 -2.67 -6.20 23.06
CA TYR A 228 -2.05 -5.39 24.11
C TYR A 228 -3.08 -4.55 24.89
N GLY A 229 -4.00 -3.89 24.17
CA GLY A 229 -5.05 -3.04 24.72
C GLY A 229 -5.97 -3.74 25.71
N THR A 230 -6.21 -5.06 25.58
CA THR A 230 -7.03 -5.84 26.53
C THR A 230 -6.55 -5.76 27.98
N GLN A 231 -5.28 -5.39 28.21
CA GLN A 231 -4.71 -5.24 29.54
C GLN A 231 -4.98 -3.87 30.18
N TYR A 232 -5.44 -2.89 29.39
CA TYR A 232 -5.59 -1.49 29.78
C TYR A 232 -7.02 -0.99 29.58
N HIS A 233 -7.39 0.07 30.30
CA HIS A 233 -8.67 0.76 30.07
C HIS A 233 -8.71 1.33 28.63
N PRO A 234 -9.83 1.28 27.90
CA PRO A 234 -11.16 0.84 28.34
C PRO A 234 -11.43 -0.65 28.13
N LEU A 235 -10.65 -1.34 27.29
CA LEU A 235 -10.87 -2.74 26.92
C LEU A 235 -10.83 -3.68 28.12
N ALA A 236 -9.90 -3.45 29.06
CA ALA A 236 -9.83 -4.23 30.29
C ALA A 236 -11.12 -4.13 31.12
N CYS A 237 -11.80 -2.98 31.13
CA CYS A 237 -13.07 -2.81 31.83
C CYS A 237 -14.21 -3.57 31.16
N ALA A 238 -14.24 -3.63 29.83
CA ALA A 238 -15.26 -4.37 29.09
C ALA A 238 -15.28 -5.87 29.45
N PHE A 239 -14.17 -6.38 30.00
CA PHE A 239 -14.05 -7.76 30.47
C PHE A 239 -13.88 -7.90 31.99
N ALA A 240 -14.16 -6.86 32.79
CA ALA A 240 -13.97 -6.88 34.24
C ALA A 240 -14.73 -8.05 34.89
N ASP A 241 -16.00 -8.22 34.52
CA ASP A 241 -16.89 -9.27 35.06
C ASP A 241 -16.67 -10.64 34.39
N HIS A 242 -15.85 -10.69 33.34
CA HIS A 242 -15.68 -11.88 32.49
C HIS A 242 -14.21 -12.20 32.19
N PRO A 243 -13.41 -12.59 33.21
CA PRO A 243 -11.98 -12.85 33.07
C PRO A 243 -11.67 -14.02 32.12
N ARG A 244 -12.56 -15.01 32.01
CA ARG A 244 -12.42 -16.11 31.04
C ARG A 244 -12.55 -15.60 29.59
N ARG A 245 -13.54 -14.74 29.32
CA ARG A 245 -13.73 -14.13 27.99
C ARG A 245 -12.53 -13.27 27.61
N LYS A 246 -11.98 -12.51 28.56
CA LYS A 246 -10.73 -11.74 28.38
C LYS A 246 -9.58 -12.62 27.89
N LYS A 247 -9.34 -13.77 28.54
CA LYS A 247 -8.26 -14.70 28.16
C LYS A 247 -8.48 -15.27 26.76
N VAL A 248 -9.71 -15.63 26.42
CA VAL A 248 -10.05 -16.12 25.06
C VAL A 248 -9.80 -15.04 24.02
N VAL A 249 -10.33 -13.83 24.22
CA VAL A 249 -10.13 -12.70 23.28
C VAL A 249 -8.65 -12.36 23.10
N LEU A 250 -7.88 -12.31 24.19
CA LEU A 250 -6.44 -12.09 24.12
C LEU A 250 -5.74 -13.19 23.30
N ALA A 251 -6.05 -14.46 23.57
CA ALA A 251 -5.45 -15.59 22.85
C ALA A 251 -5.82 -15.56 21.35
N THR A 252 -7.08 -15.25 21.02
CA THR A 252 -7.55 -15.10 19.64
C THR A 252 -6.82 -13.97 18.93
N LEU A 253 -6.66 -12.80 19.56
CA LEU A 253 -5.98 -11.66 18.94
C LEU A 253 -4.48 -11.94 18.74
N VAL A 254 -3.81 -12.59 19.70
CA VAL A 254 -2.40 -12.98 19.54
C VAL A 254 -2.23 -14.01 18.42
N ALA A 255 -3.12 -15.01 18.34
CA ALA A 255 -3.10 -15.99 17.26
C ALA A 255 -3.37 -15.35 15.90
N ALA A 256 -4.35 -14.43 15.82
CA ALA A 256 -4.64 -13.67 14.62
C ALA A 256 -3.46 -12.80 14.18
N THR A 257 -2.81 -12.09 15.11
CA THR A 257 -1.58 -11.33 14.83
C THR A 257 -0.49 -12.21 14.24
N ALA A 258 -0.21 -13.37 14.84
CA ALA A 258 0.83 -14.26 14.35
C ALA A 258 0.48 -14.83 12.96
N ALA A 259 -0.76 -15.28 12.77
CA ALA A 259 -1.23 -15.82 11.49
C ALA A 259 -1.20 -14.76 10.37
N GLN A 260 -1.73 -13.56 10.65
CA GLN A 260 -1.70 -12.46 9.69
C GLN A 260 -0.27 -11.98 9.41
N TRP A 261 0.64 -12.01 10.38
CA TRP A 261 2.05 -11.69 10.14
C TRP A 261 2.73 -12.71 9.21
N ILE A 262 2.55 -14.01 9.44
CA ILE A 262 3.06 -15.07 8.56
C ILE A 262 2.51 -14.91 7.14
N ALA A 263 1.19 -14.71 7.03
CA ALA A 263 0.54 -14.45 5.76
C ALA A 263 1.07 -13.15 5.10
N SER A 264 1.33 -12.10 5.87
CA SER A 264 1.94 -10.86 5.37
C SER A 264 3.38 -11.06 4.86
N CYS A 265 4.16 -11.98 5.46
CA CYS A 265 5.46 -12.37 4.93
C CYS A 265 5.34 -13.04 3.55
N TYR A 266 4.32 -13.88 3.35
CA TYR A 266 4.01 -14.45 2.03
C TYR A 266 3.64 -13.35 1.03
N VAL A 267 2.70 -12.46 1.38
CA VAL A 267 2.31 -11.30 0.55
C VAL A 267 3.54 -10.47 0.18
N PHE A 268 4.41 -10.18 1.16
CA PHE A 268 5.65 -9.45 0.93
C PHE A 268 6.56 -10.13 -0.10
N SER A 269 6.69 -11.46 -0.03
CA SER A 269 7.52 -12.21 -0.98
C SER A 269 6.98 -12.20 -2.42
N VAL A 270 5.66 -12.14 -2.59
CA VAL A 270 5.00 -12.13 -3.91
C VAL A 270 4.98 -10.72 -4.50
N GLU A 271 4.58 -9.71 -3.72
CA GLU A 271 4.24 -8.37 -4.22
C GLU A 271 5.35 -7.33 -4.01
N TYR A 272 6.11 -7.43 -2.92
CA TYR A 272 6.99 -6.34 -2.45
C TYR A 272 8.48 -6.70 -2.50
N TYR A 273 8.82 -7.95 -2.81
CA TYR A 273 10.19 -8.44 -2.81
C TYR A 273 11.09 -7.65 -3.77
N ALA A 274 10.58 -7.32 -4.96
CA ALA A 274 11.31 -6.54 -5.95
C ALA A 274 11.64 -5.13 -5.45
N LEU A 275 10.68 -4.48 -4.80
CA LEU A 275 10.88 -3.15 -4.19
C LEU A 275 11.89 -3.19 -3.04
N ALA A 276 11.91 -4.26 -2.25
CA ALA A 276 12.75 -4.37 -1.07
C ALA A 276 14.21 -4.77 -1.37
N THR A 277 14.42 -5.61 -2.39
CA THR A 277 15.74 -6.18 -2.70
C THR A 277 16.41 -5.53 -3.90
N GLY A 278 15.67 -4.79 -4.72
CA GLY A 278 16.15 -4.28 -6.01
C GLY A 278 16.42 -5.41 -7.03
N ILE A 279 16.05 -6.64 -6.71
CA ILE A 279 16.10 -7.82 -7.58
C ILE A 279 14.68 -8.02 -8.08
N SER A 280 14.44 -7.76 -9.37
CA SER A 280 13.11 -7.89 -9.94
C SER A 280 12.78 -9.37 -10.06
N HIS A 281 11.77 -9.82 -9.31
CA HIS A 281 10.96 -10.92 -9.81
C HIS A 281 10.24 -10.43 -11.06
N ASP A 282 10.16 -11.31 -12.04
CA ASP A 282 9.41 -11.12 -13.27
C ASP A 282 7.96 -10.80 -12.88
N PRO A 283 7.47 -9.56 -13.07
CA PRO A 283 6.16 -9.20 -12.54
C PRO A 283 5.09 -10.07 -13.18
N SER A 284 4.09 -10.42 -12.39
CA SER A 284 2.97 -11.20 -12.89
C SER A 284 2.28 -10.46 -14.02
N ARG A 285 1.69 -11.22 -14.93
CA ARG A 285 0.83 -10.67 -15.98
C ARG A 285 -0.37 -9.97 -15.32
N ARG A 286 -0.49 -8.66 -15.54
CA ARG A 286 -1.54 -7.79 -14.98
C ARG A 286 -2.69 -7.53 -15.95
N TYR A 287 -2.48 -7.82 -17.23
CA TYR A 287 -3.45 -7.53 -18.27
C TYR A 287 -3.69 -8.78 -19.14
N ASP A 288 -4.93 -8.96 -19.53
CA ASP A 288 -5.32 -10.00 -20.49
C ASP A 288 -5.48 -9.40 -21.88
N CYS A 289 -4.94 -10.09 -22.88
CA CYS A 289 -4.97 -9.64 -24.26
C CYS A 289 -6.35 -9.91 -24.83
N VAL A 290 -6.97 -8.93 -25.46
CA VAL A 290 -8.28 -9.10 -26.11
C VAL A 290 -8.07 -9.22 -27.61
N ALA A 291 -7.72 -10.43 -28.05
CA ALA A 291 -7.34 -10.71 -29.44
C ALA A 291 -8.46 -10.38 -30.44
N GLU A 292 -9.72 -10.59 -30.05
CA GLU A 292 -10.91 -10.30 -30.87
C GLU A 292 -11.02 -8.83 -31.29
N TRP A 293 -10.49 -7.91 -30.49
CA TRP A 293 -10.55 -6.47 -30.73
C TRP A 293 -9.36 -5.94 -31.52
N MET A 294 -8.40 -6.81 -31.85
CA MET A 294 -7.23 -6.42 -32.61
C MET A 294 -7.63 -5.86 -33.97
N GLU A 295 -8.52 -6.53 -34.70
CA GLU A 295 -8.95 -6.09 -36.05
C GLU A 295 -9.69 -4.74 -36.03
N ALA A 296 -10.40 -4.44 -34.94
CA ALA A 296 -11.13 -3.20 -34.75
C ALA A 296 -10.23 -2.04 -34.25
N ALA A 297 -9.04 -2.34 -33.72
CA ALA A 297 -8.09 -1.33 -33.30
C ALA A 297 -7.63 -0.48 -34.50
N PRO A 298 -7.33 0.82 -34.31
CA PRO A 298 -6.96 1.72 -35.40
C PRO A 298 -5.87 1.12 -36.31
N PRO A 299 -6.12 0.98 -37.62
CA PRO A 299 -5.19 0.33 -38.53
C PRO A 299 -3.96 1.21 -38.75
N LEU A 300 -2.77 0.61 -38.76
CA LEU A 300 -1.52 1.28 -39.16
C LEU A 300 -0.66 0.37 -40.03
N LEU A 301 0.09 1.01 -40.92
CA LEU A 301 0.99 0.44 -41.90
C LEU A 301 2.01 -0.50 -41.24
N ALA A 302 1.79 -1.81 -41.37
CA ALA A 302 2.70 -2.89 -41.00
C ALA A 302 2.94 -3.12 -39.50
N ALA A 303 1.89 -3.47 -38.74
CA ALA A 303 2.13 -4.38 -37.61
C ALA A 303 2.65 -5.71 -38.19
N GLN A 304 3.94 -6.00 -38.02
CA GLN A 304 4.59 -7.17 -38.63
C GLN A 304 4.20 -8.48 -37.93
N CYS A 305 3.70 -8.38 -36.71
CA CYS A 305 3.40 -9.52 -35.84
C CYS A 305 1.90 -9.85 -35.83
N SER A 306 1.58 -11.14 -35.86
CA SER A 306 0.21 -11.66 -35.75
C SER A 306 -0.39 -11.43 -34.35
N PRO A 307 -1.72 -11.34 -34.20
CA PRO A 307 -2.38 -11.24 -32.90
C PRO A 307 -1.94 -12.34 -31.92
N GLU A 308 -1.77 -13.58 -32.38
CA GLU A 308 -1.33 -14.70 -31.56
C GLU A 308 0.09 -14.50 -31.03
N GLN A 309 0.99 -14.01 -31.88
CA GLN A 309 2.36 -13.67 -31.47
C GLN A 309 2.39 -12.54 -30.45
N LEU A 310 1.49 -11.56 -30.58
CA LEU A 310 1.42 -10.41 -29.68
C LEU A 310 0.82 -10.81 -28.33
N CYS A 311 -0.31 -11.51 -28.32
CA CYS A 311 -0.93 -11.99 -27.09
C CYS A 311 -0.10 -13.08 -26.38
N GLY A 312 0.77 -13.79 -27.10
CA GLY A 312 1.73 -14.76 -26.55
C GLY A 312 2.97 -14.13 -25.91
N ARG A 313 3.22 -12.82 -26.08
CA ARG A 313 4.32 -12.10 -25.43
C ARG A 313 3.88 -11.57 -24.07
N ASP A 314 3.94 -12.42 -23.05
CA ASP A 314 3.47 -12.09 -21.70
C ASP A 314 4.07 -10.80 -21.12
N TRP A 315 5.32 -10.48 -21.45
CA TRP A 315 6.01 -9.31 -20.91
C TRP A 315 5.37 -7.96 -21.27
N LEU A 316 4.67 -7.87 -22.41
CA LEU A 316 3.94 -6.66 -22.80
C LEU A 316 2.82 -6.33 -21.79
N PHE A 317 2.37 -7.31 -21.02
CA PHE A 317 1.22 -7.22 -20.12
C PHE A 317 1.59 -7.21 -18.62
N LYS A 318 2.88 -7.09 -18.27
CA LYS A 318 3.38 -7.18 -16.88
C LYS A 318 3.35 -5.88 -16.07
N ASP A 319 3.11 -4.75 -16.74
CA ASP A 319 3.03 -3.38 -16.19
C ASP A 319 3.85 -3.12 -14.89
N PRO A 320 5.05 -2.53 -15.00
CA PRO A 320 5.91 -2.20 -13.87
C PRO A 320 5.33 -1.03 -13.06
N GLY A 321 4.20 -0.47 -13.48
CA GLY A 321 3.58 0.71 -12.91
C GLY A 321 4.32 1.99 -13.30
N LEU A 322 3.58 3.09 -13.45
CA LEU A 322 4.19 4.40 -13.56
C LEU A 322 4.83 4.77 -12.21
N GLN A 323 6.15 5.00 -12.20
CA GLN A 323 6.90 5.63 -11.12
C GLN A 323 6.40 7.06 -10.95
N SER A 324 5.30 7.18 -10.22
CA SER A 324 4.83 8.43 -9.68
C SER A 324 5.77 8.88 -8.56
N TYR A 325 6.00 10.19 -8.43
CA TYR A 325 6.76 10.86 -7.35
C TYR A 325 6.28 10.54 -5.91
N MET A 326 5.31 9.65 -5.77
CA MET A 326 4.66 9.17 -4.55
C MET A 326 5.40 8.00 -3.86
N ASP A 327 6.54 7.56 -4.40
CA ASP A 327 7.25 6.35 -3.96
C ASP A 327 7.85 6.43 -2.54
N VAL A 328 7.88 7.64 -1.95
CA VAL A 328 8.32 7.81 -0.56
C VAL A 328 7.38 7.11 0.42
N SER A 329 6.07 7.05 0.11
CA SER A 329 5.09 6.31 0.91
C SER A 329 5.41 4.81 0.95
N SER A 330 5.87 4.23 -0.17
CA SER A 330 6.28 2.83 -0.27
C SER A 330 7.47 2.53 0.64
N VAL A 331 8.49 3.41 0.67
CA VAL A 331 9.69 3.22 1.52
C VAL A 331 9.34 3.23 3.00
N ILE A 332 8.52 4.17 3.46
CA ILE A 332 8.10 4.23 4.88
C ILE A 332 7.25 3.02 5.23
N TYR A 333 6.40 2.59 4.30
CA TYR A 333 5.54 1.43 4.46
C TYR A 333 6.37 0.14 4.65
N LEU A 334 7.40 -0.06 3.82
CA LEU A 334 8.35 -1.18 3.94
C LEU A 334 9.19 -1.07 5.22
N ALA A 335 9.66 0.13 5.56
CA ALA A 335 10.41 0.37 6.80
C ALA A 335 9.55 0.07 8.04
N ALA A 336 8.27 0.47 8.03
CA ALA A 336 7.32 0.16 9.09
C ALA A 336 7.10 -1.35 9.22
N PHE A 337 6.91 -2.06 8.09
CA PHE A 337 6.81 -3.52 8.09
C PHE A 337 8.04 -4.19 8.73
N ALA A 338 9.25 -3.76 8.34
CA ALA A 338 10.49 -4.31 8.87
C ALA A 338 10.67 -4.04 10.37
N VAL A 339 10.50 -2.78 10.80
CA VAL A 339 10.64 -2.36 12.21
C VAL A 339 9.62 -3.07 13.09
N TRP A 340 8.36 -3.14 12.66
CA TRP A 340 7.30 -3.76 13.44
C TRP A 340 7.47 -5.27 13.48
N SER A 341 7.84 -5.91 12.38
CA SER A 341 8.16 -7.34 12.34
C SER A 341 9.29 -7.69 13.31
N GLY A 342 10.34 -6.86 13.36
CA GLY A 342 11.41 -7.01 14.36
C GLY A 342 10.89 -6.93 15.80
N GLY A 343 9.99 -5.98 16.08
CA GLY A 343 9.31 -5.87 17.39
C GLY A 343 8.49 -7.11 17.75
N LEU A 344 7.77 -7.68 16.78
CA LEU A 344 6.97 -8.90 16.97
C LEU A 344 7.86 -10.13 17.21
N VAL A 345 8.84 -10.38 16.34
CA VAL A 345 9.77 -11.52 16.42
C VAL A 345 10.55 -11.49 17.72
N LEU A 346 11.07 -10.33 18.12
CA LEU A 346 11.81 -10.19 19.37
C LEU A 346 10.94 -10.50 20.60
N SER A 347 9.64 -10.16 20.55
CA SER A 347 8.67 -10.52 21.58
C SER A 347 8.51 -12.03 21.73
N PHE A 348 8.37 -12.76 20.61
CA PHE A 348 8.25 -14.22 20.61
C PHE A 348 9.56 -14.93 20.97
N PHE A 349 10.70 -14.43 20.51
CA PHE A 349 12.01 -14.98 20.81
C PHE A 349 12.31 -14.91 22.31
N LEU A 350 12.07 -13.76 22.93
CA LEU A 350 12.25 -13.59 24.38
C LEU A 350 11.24 -14.39 25.18
N PHE A 351 10.04 -14.61 24.66
CA PHE A 351 9.10 -15.56 25.24
C PHE A 351 9.65 -16.99 25.23
N GLY A 352 10.24 -17.44 24.12
CA GLY A 352 10.90 -18.73 24.01
C GLY A 352 12.05 -18.88 25.01
N ILE A 353 12.94 -17.88 25.13
CA ILE A 353 14.03 -17.88 26.12
C ILE A 353 13.49 -17.92 27.55
N GLY A 354 12.49 -17.11 27.87
CA GLY A 354 11.87 -17.10 29.19
C GLY A 354 11.22 -18.45 29.53
N TRP A 355 10.58 -19.09 28.55
CA TRP A 355 9.96 -20.40 28.71
C TRP A 355 11.00 -21.53 28.91
N LEU A 356 12.07 -21.53 28.11
CA LEU A 356 13.17 -22.49 28.23
C LEU A 356 13.95 -22.30 29.54
N GLY A 357 14.26 -21.05 29.90
CA GLY A 357 14.95 -20.70 31.14
C GLY A 357 14.19 -21.13 32.38
N ASP A 358 12.86 -20.94 32.41
CA ASP A 358 12.02 -21.34 33.55
C ASP A 358 11.84 -22.87 33.61
N GLY A 359 11.74 -23.54 32.46
CA GLY A 359 11.69 -25.00 32.37
C GLY A 359 12.96 -25.71 32.86
N VAL A 360 14.14 -25.09 32.64
CA VAL A 360 15.44 -25.64 33.04
C VAL A 360 15.81 -25.26 34.48
N LEU A 361 15.43 -24.06 34.96
CA LEU A 361 15.89 -23.54 36.25
C LEU A 361 14.93 -23.79 37.42
N THR A 362 13.61 -23.92 37.20
CA THR A 362 12.68 -23.89 38.35
C THR A 362 11.88 -25.16 38.62
N CYS A 363 11.86 -26.16 37.72
CA CYS A 363 11.11 -27.44 37.92
C CYS A 363 9.68 -27.27 38.51
N ARG A 364 9.04 -26.10 38.36
CA ARG A 364 7.77 -25.75 39.03
C ARG A 364 6.70 -25.49 37.99
N ARG A 365 6.06 -26.57 37.55
CA ARG A 365 5.21 -26.66 36.35
C ARG A 365 3.86 -25.91 36.38
N GLY A 366 3.55 -25.12 37.42
CA GLY A 366 2.15 -24.75 37.71
C GLY A 366 1.75 -23.26 37.70
N SER A 367 2.61 -22.33 38.13
CA SER A 367 2.10 -21.01 38.57
C SER A 367 2.69 -19.79 37.85
N MET A 368 3.81 -19.91 37.14
CA MET A 368 4.51 -18.76 36.53
C MET A 368 4.25 -18.57 35.03
N ARG A 369 3.60 -19.55 34.37
CA ARG A 369 3.34 -19.57 32.93
C ARG A 369 2.51 -18.38 32.44
N ASP A 370 1.51 -17.95 33.23
CA ASP A 370 0.70 -16.76 32.96
C ASP A 370 1.48 -15.45 33.21
N GLY A 371 2.42 -15.44 34.17
CA GLY A 371 3.13 -14.25 34.62
C GLY A 371 4.25 -13.80 33.70
N ILE A 372 5.01 -14.73 33.14
CA ILE A 372 6.14 -14.43 32.23
C ILE A 372 5.62 -13.95 30.88
N PHE A 373 4.60 -14.60 30.30
CA PHE A 373 3.96 -14.17 29.06
C PHE A 373 3.43 -12.73 29.16
N LEU A 374 2.70 -12.42 30.25
CA LEU A 374 2.20 -11.06 30.51
C LEU A 374 3.32 -10.05 30.80
N ARG A 375 4.46 -10.45 31.36
CA ARG A 375 5.62 -9.57 31.55
C ARG A 375 6.33 -9.25 30.23
N ILE A 376 6.48 -10.23 29.35
CA ILE A 376 7.14 -10.06 28.06
C ILE A 376 6.28 -9.20 27.13
N LEU A 377 4.96 -9.46 27.07
CA LEU A 377 4.00 -8.56 26.39
C LEU A 377 3.99 -7.14 26.97
N ARG A 378 4.28 -6.96 28.28
CA ARG A 378 4.42 -5.64 28.89
C ARG A 378 5.73 -4.95 28.56
N PHE A 379 6.80 -5.69 28.28
CA PHE A 379 8.12 -5.16 27.96
C PHE A 379 8.20 -4.77 26.47
N PHE A 380 7.64 -5.60 25.58
CA PHE A 380 7.51 -5.31 24.15
C PHE A 380 6.13 -4.73 23.83
N ARG A 381 5.97 -3.43 24.12
CA ARG A 381 4.72 -2.74 23.81
C ARG A 381 4.75 -2.36 22.33
N PRO A 382 3.80 -2.83 21.50
CA PRO A 382 3.70 -2.43 20.09
C PRO A 382 3.80 -0.92 19.89
N ILE A 383 3.21 -0.20 20.84
CA ILE A 383 3.10 1.25 20.79
C ILE A 383 4.45 1.97 20.80
N TRP A 384 5.51 1.39 21.40
CA TRP A 384 6.86 1.98 21.35
C TRP A 384 7.50 1.88 19.98
N PHE A 385 7.07 0.95 19.14
CA PHE A 385 7.55 0.82 17.76
C PHE A 385 6.71 1.62 16.76
N ILE A 386 5.46 1.92 17.10
CA ILE A 386 4.50 2.57 16.19
C ILE A 386 4.44 4.09 16.44
N ALA A 387 4.35 4.52 17.69
CA ALA A 387 4.17 5.93 18.04
C ALA A 387 5.32 6.87 17.57
N PRO A 388 6.60 6.46 17.56
CA PRO A 388 7.67 7.31 17.05
C PRO A 388 7.55 7.63 15.56
N ILE A 389 6.90 6.77 14.77
CA ILE A 389 6.74 6.92 13.32
C ILE A 389 5.56 7.87 12.99
N ALA A 390 4.67 8.13 13.95
CA ALA A 390 3.50 9.00 13.74
C ALA A 390 3.87 10.41 13.23
N GLY A 391 4.97 10.99 13.73
CA GLY A 391 5.46 12.29 13.24
C GLY A 391 5.89 12.25 11.78
N ALA A 392 6.54 11.17 11.34
CA ALA A 392 6.88 10.94 9.94
C ALA A 392 5.60 10.83 9.11
N ILE A 393 4.62 10.04 9.54
CA ILE A 393 3.34 9.87 8.84
C ILE A 393 2.60 11.20 8.64
N VAL A 394 2.60 12.09 9.65
CA VAL A 394 2.07 13.46 9.52
C VAL A 394 2.84 14.24 8.47
N TYR A 395 4.17 14.28 8.56
CA TYR A 395 5.02 15.02 7.62
C TYR A 395 4.75 14.59 6.17
N PHE A 396 4.69 13.28 5.92
CA PHE A 396 4.40 12.75 4.60
C PHE A 396 2.97 13.01 4.15
N GLY A 397 1.99 12.95 5.06
CA GLY A 397 0.60 13.28 4.76
C GLY A 397 0.42 14.74 4.33
N ILE A 398 1.10 15.67 5.00
CA ILE A 398 1.09 17.09 4.60
C ILE A 398 1.73 17.25 3.22
N ASN A 399 2.90 16.65 2.99
CA ASN A 399 3.58 16.73 1.69
C ASN A 399 2.74 16.12 0.57
N LEU A 400 2.07 15.00 0.83
CA LEU A 400 1.14 14.34 -0.07
C LEU A 400 0.01 15.29 -0.47
N LEU A 401 -0.68 15.89 0.51
CA LEU A 401 -1.78 16.82 0.24
C LEU A 401 -1.32 18.09 -0.48
N VAL A 402 -0.16 18.65 -0.12
CA VAL A 402 0.40 19.83 -0.80
C VAL A 402 0.72 19.52 -2.27
N ARG A 403 1.30 18.34 -2.54
CA ARG A 403 1.60 17.91 -3.92
C ARG A 403 0.33 17.67 -4.70
N LEU A 404 -0.63 16.93 -4.13
CA LEU A 404 -1.95 16.72 -4.71
C LEU A 404 -2.66 18.04 -5.02
N GLY A 405 -2.58 19.02 -4.12
CA GLY A 405 -3.15 20.35 -4.34
C GLY A 405 -2.49 21.10 -5.50
N LYS A 406 -1.17 20.96 -5.68
CA LYS A 406 -0.44 21.57 -6.81
C LYS A 406 -0.77 20.90 -8.15
N SER A 407 -0.92 19.56 -8.16
CA SER A 407 -1.25 18.79 -9.36
C SER A 407 -2.76 18.56 -9.54
N TRP A 408 -3.62 19.23 -8.76
CA TRP A 408 -5.06 18.95 -8.74
C TRP A 408 -5.75 19.24 -10.08
N ASN A 409 -5.27 20.25 -10.80
CA ASN A 409 -5.78 20.65 -12.11
C ASN A 409 -5.06 19.96 -13.27
N GLU A 410 -3.89 19.38 -12.97
CA GLU A 410 -3.05 18.58 -13.86
C GLU A 410 -3.20 17.13 -13.43
N LEU A 411 -4.43 16.60 -13.43
CA LEU A 411 -4.69 15.17 -13.21
C LEU A 411 -4.13 14.42 -14.41
N ASP A 412 -2.82 14.32 -14.37
CA ASP A 412 -1.89 13.71 -15.28
C ASP A 412 -2.26 12.21 -15.33
N ARG A 413 -3.07 11.86 -16.35
CA ARG A 413 -3.51 10.49 -16.67
C ARG A 413 -2.49 9.78 -17.55
N GLU A 414 -1.22 10.06 -17.38
CA GLU A 414 -0.13 9.29 -17.97
C GLU A 414 -0.11 7.90 -17.34
N ALA A 415 0.31 6.92 -18.12
CA ALA A 415 0.30 5.53 -17.72
C ALA A 415 1.64 4.87 -18.04
N GLY A 416 1.88 3.72 -17.41
CA GLY A 416 2.93 2.82 -17.88
C GLY A 416 2.65 2.40 -19.32
N VAL A 417 3.67 2.39 -20.17
CA VAL A 417 3.57 1.89 -21.55
C VAL A 417 4.63 0.83 -21.73
N MET A 418 4.24 -0.37 -22.12
CA MET A 418 5.13 -1.41 -22.63
C MET A 418 5.15 -1.34 -24.14
N TYR A 419 6.30 -1.49 -24.80
CA TYR A 419 6.32 -1.41 -26.26
C TYR A 419 7.39 -2.28 -26.90
N ASP A 420 7.12 -2.65 -28.14
CA ASP A 420 7.94 -3.52 -28.95
C ASP A 420 8.25 -2.80 -30.25
N THR A 421 9.53 -2.50 -30.45
CA THR A 421 10.02 -1.77 -31.62
C THR A 421 9.96 -2.62 -32.88
N ASP A 422 10.16 -3.93 -32.76
CA ASP A 422 10.21 -4.86 -33.90
C ASP A 422 8.80 -5.09 -34.44
N CYS A 423 7.84 -5.35 -33.54
CA CYS A 423 6.44 -5.52 -33.90
C CYS A 423 5.71 -4.17 -34.11
N ARG A 424 6.32 -3.05 -33.73
CA ARG A 424 5.73 -1.69 -33.70
C ARG A 424 4.42 -1.64 -32.94
N VAL A 425 4.41 -2.20 -31.73
CA VAL A 425 3.22 -2.25 -30.86
C VAL A 425 3.47 -1.63 -29.51
N ALA A 426 2.41 -1.11 -28.89
CA ALA A 426 2.43 -0.62 -27.53
C ALA A 426 1.26 -1.20 -26.74
N HIS A 427 1.49 -1.51 -25.47
CA HIS A 427 0.48 -1.83 -24.48
C HIS A 427 0.46 -0.72 -23.45
N VAL A 428 -0.70 -0.09 -23.28
CA VAL A 428 -0.92 0.98 -22.32
C VAL A 428 -1.54 0.39 -21.05
N ALA A 429 -0.97 0.71 -19.90
CA ALA A 429 -1.47 0.32 -18.59
C ALA A 429 -2.52 1.32 -18.05
N LEU A 430 -3.04 1.05 -16.86
CA LEU A 430 -3.87 1.99 -16.11
C LEU A 430 -3.01 3.11 -15.51
N SER A 431 -3.59 4.29 -15.30
CA SER A 431 -2.87 5.42 -14.70
C SER A 431 -2.66 5.21 -13.19
N PRO A 432 -1.82 6.02 -12.52
CA PRO A 432 -1.75 6.05 -11.06
C PRO A 432 -3.08 6.33 -10.35
N TRP A 433 -4.09 6.82 -11.08
CA TRP A 433 -5.41 7.18 -10.55
C TRP A 433 -6.48 6.12 -10.76
N LYS A 434 -6.08 4.92 -11.21
CA LYS A 434 -6.95 3.82 -11.65
C LYS A 434 -8.12 3.44 -10.74
N GLN A 435 -7.95 3.57 -9.43
CA GLN A 435 -8.99 3.26 -8.46
C GLN A 435 -10.08 4.34 -8.38
N TYR A 436 -9.80 5.53 -8.88
CA TYR A 436 -10.67 6.69 -8.74
C TYR A 436 -11.19 7.23 -10.08
N LEU A 437 -10.34 7.21 -11.13
CA LEU A 437 -10.58 7.93 -12.39
C LEU A 437 -10.72 7.02 -13.61
N ASP A 438 -10.10 5.85 -13.64
CA ASP A 438 -9.97 5.10 -14.89
C ASP A 438 -11.02 4.02 -15.05
N VAL A 439 -11.61 3.48 -13.97
CA VAL A 439 -12.52 2.32 -14.06
C VAL A 439 -13.77 2.53 -13.21
N ASP A 440 -14.95 2.31 -13.79
CA ASP A 440 -16.24 2.50 -13.12
C ASP A 440 -16.74 1.24 -12.37
N ASP A 441 -16.56 0.05 -12.95
CA ASP A 441 -17.07 -1.20 -12.37
C ASP A 441 -16.37 -1.58 -11.06
N GLY A 442 -17.12 -2.00 -10.03
CA GLY A 442 -16.58 -2.38 -8.72
C GLY A 442 -15.91 -1.25 -7.93
N ARG A 443 -15.94 0.00 -8.42
CA ARG A 443 -15.20 1.14 -7.85
C ARG A 443 -15.55 1.45 -6.40
N VAL A 444 -16.85 1.47 -6.06
CA VAL A 444 -17.27 1.73 -4.67
C VAL A 444 -16.70 0.67 -3.73
N LEU A 445 -16.72 -0.59 -4.15
CA LEU A 445 -16.14 -1.68 -3.39
C LEU A 445 -14.61 -1.52 -3.25
N ARG A 446 -13.90 -1.12 -4.31
CA ARG A 446 -12.45 -0.87 -4.26
C ARG A 446 -12.08 0.31 -3.34
N ILE A 447 -12.81 1.41 -3.40
CA ILE A 447 -12.61 2.56 -2.51
C ILE A 447 -12.91 2.16 -1.05
N VAL A 448 -13.98 1.41 -0.82
CA VAL A 448 -14.32 0.93 0.52
C VAL A 448 -13.27 -0.07 1.01
N ALA A 449 -12.81 -1.00 0.18
CA ALA A 449 -11.76 -1.95 0.52
C ALA A 449 -10.46 -1.23 0.92
N SER A 450 -10.10 -0.17 0.20
CA SER A 450 -8.92 0.63 0.55
C SER A 450 -9.06 1.38 1.88
N TRP A 451 -10.27 1.82 2.25
CA TRP A 451 -10.52 2.36 3.59
C TRP A 451 -10.30 1.32 4.69
N PHE A 452 -10.49 0.05 4.38
CA PHE A 452 -10.34 -1.07 5.30
C PHE A 452 -9.03 -1.84 5.13
N ASN A 453 -8.01 -1.25 4.49
CA ASN A 453 -6.69 -1.87 4.32
C ASN A 453 -6.75 -3.30 3.73
N ALA A 454 -7.77 -3.58 2.90
CA ALA A 454 -8.10 -4.91 2.41
C ALA A 454 -7.84 -5.06 0.92
#